data_AF-A0A970BN42-F1
#
_entry.id   AF-A0A970BN42-F1
#
_cell.length_a   1.000
_cell.length_b   1.000
_cell.length_c   1.000
_cell.angle_alpha   90.00
_cell.angle_beta   90.00
_cell.angle_gamma   90.00
#
_symmetry.space_group_name_H-M   'P 1'
#
loop_
_entity.id
_entity.type
_entity.pdbx_description
1 polymer ?
#
loop_
_entity_poly.entity_id
_entity_poly.type
_entity_poly.pdbx_seq_one_letter_code
_entity_poly.pdbx_strand_id
1 'polypeptide(L)'
;MHTLPRRKQNKNDLHTIAALGLIVALLLFTVSGCAPKGPQRYKAEWTGSFDTLIQLIAYTDDEKTFNQFERQAEDRFRELHQLYDRYNSYEGINNIQTINERAGGEPVKVEQEIIDMLIIFRDYSLATNRVVDVTLGPVLEIWHDYRTRALADPAQAEVPPLSELQQ
;
A
#
# COMPACT_ATOMS: atom_id res chain seq x y z
N MET A 1 -14.08 -41.63 -75.31
CA MET A 1 -14.74 -41.70 -73.99
C MET A 1 -13.90 -42.59 -73.09
N HIS A 2 -12.95 -42.01 -72.33
CA HIS A 2 -12.16 -42.74 -71.33
C HIS A 2 -12.85 -42.61 -69.98
N THR A 3 -13.35 -43.71 -69.44
CA THR A 3 -13.92 -43.78 -68.10
C THR A 3 -12.79 -43.96 -67.08
N LEU A 4 -12.61 -42.99 -66.19
CA LEU A 4 -11.68 -43.09 -65.07
C LEU A 4 -12.14 -44.20 -64.11
N PRO A 5 -11.23 -45.02 -63.56
CA PRO A 5 -11.61 -46.04 -62.59
C PRO A 5 -11.99 -45.40 -61.26
N ARG A 6 -13.21 -45.68 -60.79
CA ARG A 6 -13.69 -45.32 -59.45
C ARG A 6 -12.88 -46.12 -58.42
N ARG A 7 -11.97 -45.45 -57.73
CA ARG A 7 -11.19 -46.01 -56.61
C ARG A 7 -12.16 -46.51 -55.54
N LYS A 8 -12.20 -47.83 -55.26
CA LYS A 8 -12.98 -48.40 -54.14
C LYS A 8 -12.36 -47.89 -52.84
N GLN A 9 -13.07 -46.99 -52.17
CA GLN A 9 -12.68 -46.44 -50.88
C GLN A 9 -12.77 -47.55 -49.82
N ASN A 10 -11.68 -47.85 -49.12
CA ASN A 10 -11.63 -48.92 -48.13
C ASN A 10 -12.37 -48.49 -46.86
N LYS A 11 -13.13 -49.38 -46.21
CA LYS A 11 -13.85 -49.05 -44.96
C LYS A 11 -12.88 -48.58 -43.88
N ASN A 12 -11.67 -49.13 -43.86
CA ASN A 12 -10.61 -48.73 -42.95
C ASN A 12 -10.15 -47.28 -43.19
N ASP A 13 -10.12 -46.83 -44.45
CA ASP A 13 -9.76 -45.45 -44.80
C ASP A 13 -10.84 -44.48 -44.33
N LEU A 14 -12.12 -44.88 -44.43
CA LEU A 14 -13.25 -44.08 -43.95
C LEU A 14 -13.25 -43.93 -42.41
N HIS A 15 -12.95 -45.01 -41.68
CA HIS A 15 -12.80 -44.97 -40.22
C HIS A 15 -11.59 -44.12 -39.79
N THR A 16 -10.48 -44.19 -40.53
CA THR A 16 -9.28 -43.41 -40.25
C THR A 16 -9.51 -41.91 -40.49
N ILE A 17 -10.20 -41.56 -41.58
CA ILE A 17 -10.58 -40.17 -41.88
C ILE A 17 -11.57 -39.63 -40.84
N ALA A 18 -12.56 -40.43 -40.43
CA ALA A 18 -13.50 -40.05 -39.39
C ALA A 18 -12.82 -39.86 -38.02
N ALA A 19 -11.86 -40.73 -37.68
CA ALA A 19 -11.07 -40.61 -36.44
C ALA A 19 -10.16 -39.37 -36.46
N LEU A 20 -9.50 -39.07 -37.58
CA LEU A 20 -8.72 -37.83 -37.72
C LEU A 20 -9.60 -36.59 -37.62
N GLY A 21 -10.78 -36.59 -38.26
CA GLY A 21 -11.74 -35.50 -38.17
C GLY A 21 -12.23 -35.27 -36.74
N LEU A 22 -12.46 -36.34 -35.98
CA LEU A 22 -12.85 -36.27 -34.58
C LEU A 22 -11.73 -35.72 -33.68
N ILE A 23 -10.47 -36.13 -33.92
CA ILE A 23 -9.29 -35.61 -33.19
C ILE A 23 -9.09 -34.13 -33.47
N VAL A 24 -9.20 -33.70 -34.74
CA VAL A 24 -9.10 -32.29 -35.12
C VAL A 24 -10.25 -31.47 -34.51
N ALA A 25 -11.47 -32.01 -34.48
CA ALA A 25 -12.60 -31.35 -33.82
C ALA A 25 -12.37 -31.21 -32.30
N LEU A 26 -11.88 -32.26 -31.62
CA LEU A 26 -11.52 -32.21 -30.20
C LEU A 26 -10.39 -31.22 -29.91
N LEU A 27 -9.39 -31.12 -30.79
CA LEU A 27 -8.30 -30.14 -30.70
C LEU A 27 -8.77 -28.70 -30.97
N LEU A 28 -9.82 -28.50 -31.77
CA LEU A 28 -10.41 -27.17 -31.99
C LEU A 28 -11.27 -26.72 -30.80
N PHE A 29 -11.88 -27.64 -30.05
CA PHE A 29 -12.63 -27.33 -28.83
C PHE A 29 -11.73 -26.93 -27.64
N THR A 30 -10.45 -27.32 -27.62
CA THR A 30 -9.51 -26.93 -26.54
C THR A 30 -8.95 -25.52 -26.69
N VAL A 31 -9.17 -24.84 -27.82
CA VAL A 31 -8.64 -23.48 -28.09
C VAL A 31 -9.67 -22.37 -27.77
N SER A 32 -10.93 -22.72 -27.50
CA SER A 32 -12.02 -21.75 -27.22
C SER A 32 -12.08 -21.28 -25.76
N GLY A 33 -10.93 -20.91 -25.17
CA GLY A 33 -10.84 -20.70 -23.71
C GLY A 33 -10.03 -19.50 -23.19
N CYS A 34 -9.47 -18.63 -24.03
CA CYS A 34 -8.78 -17.41 -23.57
C CYS A 34 -9.47 -16.15 -24.12
N ALA A 35 -10.62 -15.81 -23.55
CA ALA A 35 -11.02 -14.40 -23.54
C ALA A 35 -10.03 -13.63 -22.64
N PRO A 36 -9.54 -12.44 -23.04
CA PRO A 36 -8.74 -11.63 -22.14
C PRO A 36 -9.61 -11.29 -20.92
N LYS A 37 -9.26 -11.87 -19.77
CA LYS A 37 -9.80 -11.42 -18.49
C LYS A 37 -9.26 -10.01 -18.33
N GLY A 38 -10.14 -9.01 -18.36
CA GLY A 38 -9.75 -7.64 -18.01
C GLY A 38 -9.16 -7.58 -16.60
N PRO A 39 -8.67 -6.42 -16.15
CA PRO A 39 -8.02 -6.29 -14.85
C PRO A 39 -8.82 -6.93 -13.71
N GLN A 40 -8.17 -7.80 -12.95
CA GLN A 40 -8.74 -8.48 -11.79
C GLN A 40 -8.44 -7.69 -10.53
N ARG A 41 -9.36 -7.72 -9.57
CA ARG A 41 -9.20 -7.05 -8.27
C ARG A 41 -8.29 -7.86 -7.36
N TYR A 42 -7.21 -7.26 -6.92
CA TYR A 42 -6.31 -7.79 -5.90
C TYR A 42 -6.33 -6.92 -4.63
N LYS A 43 -5.96 -7.51 -3.50
CA LYS A 43 -5.96 -6.86 -2.19
C LYS A 43 -4.78 -7.37 -1.36
N ALA A 44 -4.08 -6.47 -0.70
CA ALA A 44 -3.05 -6.73 0.29
C ALA A 44 -3.31 -5.90 1.54
N GLU A 45 -2.91 -6.43 2.69
CA GLU A 45 -3.01 -5.78 4.00
C GLU A 45 -1.74 -6.04 4.80
N TRP A 46 -1.17 -5.00 5.39
CA TRP A 46 0.00 -5.11 6.25
C TRP A 46 -0.07 -4.10 7.39
N THR A 47 0.73 -4.37 8.43
CA THR A 47 0.90 -3.50 9.61
C THR A 47 2.38 -3.16 9.78
N GLY A 48 2.72 -2.36 10.78
CA GLY A 48 4.10 -2.08 11.18
C GLY A 48 4.64 -0.72 10.71
N SER A 49 3.94 -0.02 9.81
CA SER A 49 4.19 1.41 9.53
C SER A 49 3.08 2.25 10.16
N PHE A 50 3.45 3.34 10.84
CA PHE A 50 2.52 4.28 11.48
C PHE A 50 1.57 3.66 12.52
N ASP A 51 1.90 2.48 13.05
CA ASP A 51 1.07 1.73 14.01
C ASP A 51 -0.40 1.56 13.57
N THR A 52 -0.61 1.39 12.26
CA THR A 52 -1.94 1.22 11.67
C THR A 52 -1.98 0.07 10.68
N LEU A 53 -3.19 -0.36 10.31
CA LEU A 53 -3.43 -1.29 9.22
C LEU A 53 -3.47 -0.51 7.90
N ILE A 54 -2.61 -0.90 6.96
CA ILE A 54 -2.61 -0.36 5.61
C ILE A 54 -3.25 -1.41 4.68
N GLN A 55 -4.14 -0.96 3.79
CA GLN A 55 -4.80 -1.80 2.80
C GLN A 55 -4.54 -1.24 1.40
N LEU A 56 -3.95 -2.06 0.53
CA LEU A 56 -3.79 -1.76 -0.89
C LEU A 56 -4.79 -2.57 -1.70
N ILE A 57 -5.63 -1.88 -2.49
CA ILE A 57 -6.52 -2.50 -3.46
C ILE A 57 -6.15 -1.97 -4.83
N ALA A 58 -5.90 -2.87 -5.79
CA ALA A 58 -5.63 -2.49 -7.17
C ALA A 58 -6.28 -3.48 -8.14
N TYR A 59 -6.56 -3.01 -9.36
CA TYR A 59 -7.04 -3.84 -10.45
C TYR A 59 -5.90 -4.01 -11.45
N THR A 60 -5.40 -5.23 -11.62
CA THR A 60 -4.24 -5.53 -12.49
C THR A 60 -4.53 -6.73 -13.39
N ASP A 61 -3.81 -6.83 -14.50
CA ASP A 61 -3.99 -7.94 -15.45
C ASP A 61 -3.58 -9.29 -14.84
N ASP A 62 -2.65 -9.26 -13.89
CA ASP A 62 -2.13 -10.44 -13.21
C ASP A 62 -1.63 -10.13 -11.79
N GLU A 63 -1.47 -11.18 -10.99
CA GLU A 63 -1.04 -11.12 -9.59
C GLU A 63 0.43 -10.71 -9.43
N LYS A 64 1.30 -11.05 -10.39
CA LYS A 64 2.71 -10.67 -10.33
C LYS A 64 2.86 -9.15 -10.43
N THR A 65 2.07 -8.50 -11.28
CA THR A 65 1.99 -7.04 -11.37
C THR A 65 1.46 -6.43 -10.07
N PHE A 66 0.41 -7.00 -9.48
CA PHE A 66 -0.08 -6.57 -8.17
C PHE A 66 1.00 -6.67 -7.08
N ASN A 67 1.71 -7.80 -7.00
CA ASN A 67 2.76 -8.03 -6.00
C ASN A 67 3.94 -7.05 -6.16
N GLN A 68 4.15 -6.46 -7.35
CA GLN A 68 5.12 -5.38 -7.53
C GLN A 68 4.64 -4.07 -6.89
N PHE A 69 3.37 -3.71 -7.06
CA PHE A 69 2.79 -2.54 -6.40
C PHE A 69 2.73 -2.69 -4.88
N GLU A 70 2.38 -3.89 -4.40
CA GLU A 70 2.40 -4.20 -2.97
C GLU A 70 3.78 -3.94 -2.36
N ARG A 71 4.84 -4.51 -2.93
CA ARG A 71 6.22 -4.29 -2.43
C ARG A 71 6.62 -2.81 -2.47
N GLN A 72 6.37 -2.13 -3.59
CA GLN A 72 6.68 -0.70 -3.70
C GLN A 72 5.93 0.14 -2.66
N ALA A 73 4.66 -0.17 -2.42
CA ALA A 73 3.86 0.51 -1.41
C ALA A 73 4.41 0.22 -0.01
N GLU A 74 4.65 -1.05 0.34
CA GLU A 74 5.16 -1.42 1.65
C GLU A 74 6.52 -0.76 1.95
N ASP A 75 7.45 -0.82 1.00
CA ASP A 75 8.77 -0.17 1.12
C ASP A 75 8.60 1.35 1.30
N ARG A 76 7.72 1.97 0.53
CA ARG A 76 7.48 3.41 0.62
C ARG A 76 6.85 3.84 1.94
N PHE A 77 5.86 3.09 2.44
CA PHE A 77 5.26 3.36 3.73
C PHE A 77 6.26 3.18 4.87
N ARG A 78 7.20 2.24 4.74
CA ARG A 78 8.28 2.04 5.71
C ARG A 78 9.28 3.20 5.74
N GLU A 79 9.70 3.68 4.57
CA GLU A 79 10.56 4.88 4.47
C GLU A 79 9.89 6.10 5.11
N LEU A 80 8.63 6.36 4.73
CA LEU A 80 7.87 7.49 5.27
C LEU A 80 7.67 7.38 6.78
N HIS A 81 7.43 6.16 7.29
CA HIS A 81 7.33 5.91 8.72
C HIS A 81 8.63 6.32 9.43
N GLN A 82 9.80 5.94 8.90
CA GLN A 82 11.08 6.31 9.49
C GLN A 82 11.34 7.83 9.45
N LEU A 83 11.00 8.50 8.34
CA LEU A 83 11.16 9.94 8.19
C LEU A 83 10.26 10.75 9.13
N TYR A 84 9.03 10.28 9.37
CA TYR A 84 8.02 11.00 10.13
C TYR A 84 7.85 10.53 11.58
N ASP A 85 8.58 9.49 12.00
CA ASP A 85 8.55 9.04 13.38
C ASP A 85 9.13 10.12 14.32
N ARG A 86 8.35 10.46 15.35
CA ARG A 86 8.75 11.39 16.41
C ARG A 86 9.36 10.69 17.63
N TYR A 87 9.25 9.37 17.72
CA TYR A 87 9.59 8.57 18.89
C TYR A 87 10.93 7.86 18.76
N ASN A 88 11.21 7.27 17.58
CA ASN A 88 12.42 6.49 17.36
C ASN A 88 13.38 7.18 16.39
N SER A 89 14.67 6.97 16.61
CA SER A 89 15.73 7.32 15.67
C SER A 89 16.13 6.11 14.83
N TYR A 90 16.64 6.37 13.63
CA TYR A 90 17.08 5.32 12.70
C TYR A 90 18.47 5.64 12.17
N GLU A 91 19.31 4.61 12.05
CA GLU A 91 20.69 4.78 11.60
C GLU A 91 20.73 5.45 10.21
N GLY A 92 21.52 6.52 10.10
CA GLY A 92 21.69 7.26 8.85
C GLY A 92 20.54 8.21 8.47
N ILE A 93 19.50 8.32 9.30
CA ILE A 93 18.32 9.16 9.02
C ILE A 93 18.17 10.23 10.09
N ASN A 94 18.20 11.50 9.69
CA ASN A 94 17.72 12.59 10.53
C ASN A 94 16.22 12.78 10.26
N ASN A 95 15.39 12.35 11.20
CA ASN A 95 13.93 12.37 11.11
C ASN A 95 13.29 13.41 12.06
N ILE A 96 11.97 13.37 12.21
CA ILE A 96 11.24 14.28 13.13
C ILE A 96 11.73 14.15 14.58
N GLN A 97 12.03 12.94 15.05
CA GLN A 97 12.63 12.73 16.36
C GLN A 97 13.95 13.50 16.52
N THR A 98 14.83 13.43 15.53
CA THR A 98 16.13 14.14 15.56
C THR A 98 15.96 15.66 15.59
N ILE A 99 14.97 16.19 14.87
CA ILE A 99 14.63 17.62 14.90
C ILE A 99 14.19 18.01 16.31
N ASN A 100 13.29 17.22 16.93
CA ASN A 100 12.76 17.50 18.25
C ASN A 100 13.84 17.46 19.34
N GLU A 101 14.75 16.48 19.30
CA GLU A 101 15.87 16.38 20.26
C GLU A 101 16.82 17.58 20.22
N ARG A 102 16.92 18.24 19.05
CA ARG A 102 17.79 19.39 18.82
C ARG A 102 17.03 20.71 18.80
N ALA A 103 15.80 20.73 19.30
CA ALA A 103 14.98 21.93 19.36
C ALA A 103 15.72 23.07 20.09
N GLY A 104 15.76 24.25 19.47
CA GLY A 104 16.50 25.41 19.98
C GLY A 104 18.01 25.41 19.73
N GLY A 105 18.55 24.37 19.07
CA GLY A 105 19.95 24.28 18.65
C GLY A 105 20.21 24.71 17.20
N GLU A 106 21.28 24.17 16.63
CA GLU A 106 21.69 24.42 15.24
C GLU A 106 20.76 23.75 14.22
N PRO A 107 20.68 24.27 12.97
CA PRO A 107 19.88 23.66 11.91
C PRO A 107 20.21 22.18 11.68
N VAL A 108 19.18 21.35 11.52
CA VAL A 108 19.30 19.91 11.24
C VAL A 108 19.09 19.65 9.76
N LYS A 109 20.09 19.05 9.10
CA LYS A 109 19.95 18.60 7.71
C LYS A 109 19.04 17.37 7.67
N VAL A 110 17.98 17.41 6.87
CA VAL A 110 17.00 16.33 6.72
C VAL A 110 16.69 16.10 5.24
N GLU A 111 15.94 15.04 4.94
CA GLU A 111 15.44 14.77 3.60
C GLU A 111 14.42 15.84 3.15
N GLN A 112 14.38 16.10 1.83
CA GLN A 112 13.52 17.14 1.25
C GLN A 112 12.04 16.94 1.58
N GLU A 113 11.58 15.69 1.67
CA GLU A 113 10.18 15.37 1.97
C GLU A 113 9.73 15.85 3.35
N ILE A 114 10.63 15.85 4.34
CA ILE A 114 10.34 16.44 5.66
C ILE A 114 10.18 17.96 5.53
N ILE A 115 11.05 18.61 4.75
CA ILE A 115 10.95 20.06 4.50
C ILE A 115 9.62 20.40 3.81
N ASP A 116 9.26 19.66 2.77
CA ASP A 116 8.02 19.86 2.01
C ASP A 116 6.79 19.67 2.92
N MET A 117 6.78 18.63 3.74
CA MET A 117 5.73 18.37 4.73
C MET A 117 5.61 19.54 5.74
N LEU A 118 6.72 20.01 6.29
CA LEU A 118 6.72 21.12 7.25
C LEU A 118 6.28 22.44 6.62
N ILE A 119 6.62 22.69 5.35
CA ILE A 119 6.13 23.84 4.58
C ILE A 119 4.61 23.77 4.42
N ILE A 120 4.06 22.61 4.06
CA ILE A 120 2.61 22.41 3.95
C ILE A 120 1.92 22.71 5.29
N PHE A 121 2.42 22.17 6.39
CA PHE A 121 1.82 22.41 7.71
C PHE A 121 1.95 23.86 8.18
N ARG A 122 3.07 24.52 7.88
CA ARG A 122 3.22 25.97 8.13
C ARG A 122 2.16 26.76 7.36
N ASP A 123 1.98 26.46 6.08
CA ASP A 123 1.04 27.18 5.22
C ASP A 123 -0.41 26.94 5.67
N TYR A 124 -0.76 25.71 6.07
CA TYR A 124 -2.05 25.42 6.69
C TYR A 124 -2.24 26.11 8.05
N SER A 125 -1.20 26.16 8.87
CA SER A 125 -1.24 26.89 10.14
C SER A 125 -1.59 28.36 9.90
N LEU A 126 -0.92 29.01 8.95
CA LEU A 126 -1.20 30.41 8.60
C LEU A 126 -2.62 30.58 8.02
N ALA A 127 -3.02 29.71 7.08
CA ALA A 127 -4.33 29.79 6.44
C ALA A 127 -5.50 29.57 7.40
N THR A 128 -5.27 28.79 8.48
CA THR A 128 -6.29 28.47 9.48
C THR A 128 -6.20 29.32 10.74
N ASN A 129 -5.41 30.41 10.73
CA ASN A 129 -5.15 31.24 11.91
C ASN A 129 -4.69 30.40 13.12
N ARG A 130 -3.77 29.48 12.87
CA ARG A 130 -3.14 28.54 13.81
C ARG A 130 -4.05 27.49 14.44
N VAL A 131 -5.22 27.20 13.85
CA VAL A 131 -6.03 26.05 14.27
C VAL A 131 -5.28 24.74 14.00
N VAL A 132 -4.54 24.66 12.89
CA VAL A 132 -3.58 23.57 12.64
C VAL A 132 -2.20 23.99 13.16
N ASP A 133 -1.66 23.25 14.13
CA ASP A 133 -0.33 23.51 14.68
C ASP A 133 0.40 22.20 15.02
N VAL A 134 1.46 21.92 14.26
CA VAL A 134 2.31 20.72 14.44
C VAL A 134 3.34 20.87 15.56
N THR A 135 3.45 22.04 16.18
CA THR A 135 4.39 22.30 17.29
C THR A 135 3.78 22.02 18.67
N LEU A 136 2.51 21.62 18.74
CA LEU A 136 1.80 21.26 19.98
C LEU A 136 2.26 19.95 20.65
N GLY A 137 3.41 19.40 20.25
CA GLY A 137 3.97 18.17 20.82
C GLY A 137 3.99 18.14 22.36
N PRO A 138 4.56 19.15 23.05
CA PRO A 138 4.58 19.20 24.51
C PRO A 138 3.20 19.22 25.16
N VAL A 139 2.25 19.97 24.58
CA VAL A 139 0.86 20.04 25.08
C VAL A 139 0.18 18.68 24.92
N LEU A 140 0.36 18.02 23.77
CA LEU A 140 -0.22 16.71 23.48
C LEU A 140 0.39 15.59 24.33
N GLU A 141 1.63 15.75 24.80
CA GLU A 141 2.29 14.82 25.73
C GLU A 141 1.61 14.83 27.11
N ILE A 142 1.25 16.01 27.62
CA ILE A 142 0.45 16.12 28.87
C ILE A 142 -0.88 15.38 28.72
N TRP A 143 -1.60 15.62 27.62
CA TRP A 143 -2.85 14.90 27.34
C TRP A 143 -2.65 13.39 27.18
N HIS A 144 -1.52 12.97 26.60
CA HIS A 144 -1.16 11.57 26.47
C HIS A 144 -1.01 10.92 27.84
N ASP A 145 -0.31 11.55 28.79
CA ASP A 145 -0.08 11.01 30.13
C ASP A 145 -1.38 10.84 30.92
N TYR A 146 -2.25 11.84 30.86
CA TYR A 146 -3.58 11.78 31.49
C TYR A 146 -4.42 10.66 30.91
N ARG A 147 -4.45 10.51 29.58
CA ARG A 147 -5.15 9.40 28.92
C ARG A 147 -4.58 8.04 29.35
N THR A 148 -3.26 7.90 29.40
CA THR A 148 -2.59 6.65 29.77
C THR A 148 -2.88 6.26 31.22
N ARG A 149 -2.86 7.23 32.16
CA ARG A 149 -3.27 6.98 33.56
C ARG A 149 -4.72 6.52 33.67
N ALA A 150 -5.65 7.20 32.99
CA ALA A 150 -7.07 6.86 33.00
C ALA A 150 -7.35 5.47 32.40
N LEU A 151 -6.58 5.04 31.40
CA LEU A 151 -6.67 3.69 30.83
C LEU A 151 -6.18 2.61 31.80
N ALA A 152 -5.15 2.90 32.59
CA ALA A 152 -4.64 2.00 33.62
C ALA A 152 -5.56 1.91 34.85
N ASP A 153 -6.13 3.03 35.28
CA ASP A 153 -7.11 3.11 36.36
C ASP A 153 -8.20 4.16 36.05
N PRO A 154 -9.41 3.73 35.64
CA PRO A 154 -10.52 4.63 35.34
C PRO A 154 -10.96 5.52 36.51
N ALA A 155 -10.65 5.15 37.77
CA ALA A 155 -10.96 5.99 38.93
C ALA A 155 -10.05 7.22 39.02
N GLN A 156 -8.90 7.21 38.32
CA GLN A 156 -7.98 8.33 38.20
C GLN A 156 -8.21 9.15 36.92
N ALA A 157 -9.36 8.99 36.26
CA ALA A 157 -9.68 9.73 35.06
C ALA A 157 -9.92 11.22 35.36
N GLU A 158 -9.08 12.07 34.79
CA GLU A 158 -9.16 13.52 34.89
C GLU A 158 -8.69 14.17 33.57
N VAL A 159 -8.92 15.48 33.45
CA VAL A 159 -8.39 16.30 32.35
C VAL A 159 -7.28 17.20 32.87
N PRO A 160 -6.24 17.49 32.07
CA PRO A 160 -5.19 18.42 32.47
C PRO A 160 -5.77 19.80 32.80
N PRO A 161 -5.36 20.43 33.92
CA PRO A 161 -5.75 21.79 34.21
C PRO A 161 -5.11 22.76 33.20
N LEU A 162 -5.80 23.87 32.91
CA LEU A 162 -5.33 24.85 31.92
C LEU A 162 -3.93 25.40 32.24
N SER A 163 -3.57 25.51 33.53
CA SER A 163 -2.25 25.95 33.98
C SER A 163 -1.11 25.06 33.49
N GLU A 164 -1.35 23.77 33.27
CA GLU A 164 -0.33 22.86 32.74
C GLU A 164 -0.20 22.99 31.22
N LEU A 165 -1.25 23.40 30.52
CA LEU A 165 -1.29 23.50 29.06
C LEU A 165 -0.75 24.83 28.51
N GLN A 166 -0.42 25.79 29.39
CA GLN A 166 0.03 27.14 29.04
C GLN A 166 1.56 27.32 29.14
N GLN A 167 2.33 26.23 29.25
CA GLN A 167 3.79 26.25 29.34
C GLN A 167 4.46 26.64 28.02
#